data_AF-A0A369T2E0-F1
#
_entry.id   AF-A0A369T2E0-F1
#
_cell.length_a   1.000
_cell.length_b   1.000
_cell.length_c   1.000
_cell.angle_alpha   90.00
_cell.angle_beta   90.00
_cell.angle_gamma   90.00
#
_symmetry.space_group_name_H-M   'P 1'
#
loop_
_entity.id
_entity.type
_entity.pdbx_description
1 polymer ?
#
loop_
_entity_poly.entity_id
_entity_poly.type
_entity_poly.pdbx_seq_one_letter_code
_entity_poly.pdbx_strand_id
1 'polypeptide(L)'
;MGIVVIKRDGSREEFSPEKVVVSCMKAGAPLEVARKIARILECDLLSRGITEVTTKELMKSALSLLRRENEEWYQNWIIFDRAVKRRKTED
;
A
#
# COMPACT_ATOMS: atom_id res chain seq x y z
N MET A 1 -0.61 -12.52 -15.94
CA MET A 1 -0.47 -11.08 -16.30
C MET A 1 0.07 -10.39 -15.06
N GLY A 2 1.23 -9.73 -15.16
CA GLY A 2 1.81 -8.98 -14.04
C GLY A 2 1.20 -7.57 -13.96
N ILE A 3 0.96 -7.07 -12.76
CA ILE A 3 0.49 -5.69 -12.53
C ILE A 3 1.72 -4.79 -12.44
N VAL A 4 1.72 -3.67 -13.17
CA VAL A 4 2.80 -2.68 -13.13
C VAL A 4 2.45 -1.54 -12.18
N VAL A 5 3.36 -1.20 -11.29
CA VAL A 5 3.26 -0.03 -10.43
C VAL A 5 4.06 1.12 -11.04
N ILE A 6 3.38 2.23 -11.31
CA ILE A 6 4.01 3.48 -11.76
C ILE A 6 4.43 4.27 -10.52
N LYS A 7 5.73 4.50 -10.40
CA LYS A 7 6.35 5.27 -9.32
C LYS A 7 6.14 6.77 -9.53
N ARG A 8 6.42 7.55 -8.49
CA ARG A 8 6.22 9.01 -8.53
C ARG A 8 7.16 9.72 -9.50
N ASP A 9 8.34 9.13 -9.75
CA ASP A 9 9.31 9.60 -10.74
C ASP A 9 9.01 9.09 -12.16
N GLY A 10 7.89 8.38 -12.35
CA GLY A 10 7.50 7.77 -13.63
C GLY A 10 8.15 6.42 -13.92
N SER A 11 9.09 5.96 -13.08
CA SER A 11 9.65 4.61 -13.23
C SER A 11 8.58 3.53 -13.04
N ARG A 12 8.77 2.38 -13.67
CA ARG A 12 7.81 1.27 -13.70
C ARG A 12 8.44 0.05 -13.03
N GLU A 13 7.72 -0.57 -12.12
CA GLU A 13 8.14 -1.81 -11.46
C GLU A 13 6.98 -2.81 -11.39
N GLU A 14 7.30 -4.09 -11.25
CA GLU A 14 6.27 -5.10 -10.99
C GLU A 14 5.70 -4.92 -9.58
N PHE A 15 4.37 -5.06 -9.47
CA PHE A 15 3.69 -5.12 -8.20
C PHE A 15 4.21 -6.31 -7.39
N SER A 16 4.69 -6.03 -6.18
CA SER A 16 5.13 -7.04 -5.22
C SER A 16 4.28 -6.90 -3.95
N PRO A 17 3.48 -7.94 -3.60
CA PRO A 17 2.72 -7.97 -2.35
C PRO A 17 3.60 -7.74 -1.11
N GLU A 18 4.85 -8.21 -1.13
CA GLU A 18 5.81 -8.10 -0.03
C GLU A 18 6.10 -6.64 0.32
N LYS A 19 6.13 -5.72 -0.66
CA LYS A 19 6.30 -4.28 -0.40
C LYS A 19 5.13 -3.71 0.40
N VAL A 20 3.91 -4.19 0.15
CA VAL A 20 2.71 -3.81 0.92
C VAL A 20 2.80 -4.39 2.32
N VAL A 21 3.14 -5.68 2.44
CA VAL A 21 3.29 -6.37 3.73
C VAL A 21 4.29 -5.63 4.63
N VAL A 22 5.49 -5.35 4.13
CA VAL A 22 6.53 -4.64 4.91
C VAL A 22 6.06 -3.24 5.32
N SER A 23 5.30 -2.54 4.47
CA SER A 23 4.79 -1.22 4.79
C SER A 23 3.72 -1.27 5.89
N CYS A 24 2.79 -2.23 5.83
CA CYS A 24 1.82 -2.48 6.90
C CYS A 24 2.52 -2.83 8.23
N MET A 25 3.54 -3.70 8.18
CA MET A 25 4.28 -4.09 9.39
C MET A 25 5.05 -2.93 10.02
N LYS A 26 5.66 -2.05 9.21
CA LYS A 26 6.30 -0.82 9.69
C LYS A 26 5.32 0.14 10.36
N ALA A 27 4.04 0.07 10.02
CA ALA A 27 2.97 0.81 10.66
C ALA A 27 2.44 0.13 11.95
N GLY A 28 2.99 -1.03 12.34
CA GLY A 28 2.61 -1.76 13.54
C GLY A 28 1.61 -2.89 13.32
N ALA A 29 1.19 -3.15 12.07
CA ALA A 29 0.27 -4.25 11.79
C ALA A 29 0.96 -5.62 11.99
N PRO A 30 0.31 -6.61 12.62
CA PRO A 30 0.77 -7.99 12.65
C PRO A 30 0.97 -8.57 11.24
N LEU A 31 1.90 -9.51 11.10
CA LEU A 31 2.23 -10.13 9.81
C LEU A 31 1.00 -10.72 9.11
N GLU A 32 0.10 -11.35 9.85
CA GLU A 32 -1.12 -11.95 9.29
C GLU A 32 -2.05 -10.90 8.68
N VAL A 33 -2.27 -9.78 9.38
CA VAL A 33 -3.06 -8.65 8.89
C VAL A 33 -2.38 -8.02 7.67
N ALA A 34 -1.07 -7.82 7.73
CA ALA A 34 -0.31 -7.27 6.62
C ALA A 34 -0.42 -8.13 5.35
N ARG A 35 -0.32 -9.47 5.48
CA ARG A 35 -0.52 -10.42 4.38
C ARG A 35 -1.96 -10.40 3.85
N LYS A 36 -2.94 -10.33 4.74
CA LYS A 36 -4.37 -10.20 4.38
C LYS A 36 -4.60 -8.94 3.53
N ILE A 37 -4.12 -7.79 3.97
CA ILE A 37 -4.24 -6.52 3.24
C ILE A 37 -3.59 -6.60 1.86
N ALA A 38 -2.36 -7.12 1.78
CA ALA A 38 -1.65 -7.25 0.50
C ALA A 38 -2.41 -8.14 -0.49
N ARG A 39 -3.00 -9.25 -0.02
CA ARG A 39 -3.77 -10.17 -0.85
C ARG A 39 -5.11 -9.58 -1.30
N ILE A 40 -5.81 -8.85 -0.43
CA ILE A 40 -7.03 -8.13 -0.81
C ILE A 40 -6.72 -7.12 -1.92
N LEU A 41 -5.63 -6.37 -1.77
CA LEU A 41 -5.17 -5.40 -2.77
C LEU A 41 -4.87 -6.06 -4.12
N GLU A 42 -4.09 -7.13 -4.10
CA GLU A 42 -3.77 -7.90 -5.32
C GLU A 42 -5.04 -8.43 -6.00
N CYS A 43 -5.95 -9.03 -5.23
CA CYS A 43 -7.22 -9.53 -5.76
C CYS A 43 -8.09 -8.40 -6.33
N ASP A 44 -8.18 -7.24 -5.67
CA ASP A 44 -8.93 -6.08 -6.19
C ASP A 44 -8.39 -5.65 -7.55
N LEU A 45 -7.07 -5.46 -7.67
CA LEU A 45 -6.41 -5.06 -8.92
C LEU A 45 -6.68 -6.08 -10.04
N LEU A 46 -6.52 -7.37 -9.74
CA LEU A 46 -6.78 -8.45 -10.71
C LEU A 46 -8.25 -8.51 -11.13
N SER A 47 -9.18 -8.43 -10.17
CA SER A 47 -10.62 -8.52 -10.44
C SER A 47 -11.13 -7.37 -11.31
N ARG A 48 -10.48 -6.20 -11.22
CA ARG A 48 -10.80 -5.01 -12.00
C ARG A 48 -10.07 -4.95 -13.34
N GLY A 49 -9.25 -5.96 -13.65
CA GLY A 49 -8.44 -5.99 -14.87
C GLY A 49 -7.38 -4.90 -14.92
N ILE A 50 -6.95 -4.36 -13.77
CA ILE A 50 -5.95 -3.30 -13.69
C ILE A 50 -4.59 -3.89 -14.05
N THR A 51 -4.00 -3.41 -15.14
CA THR A 51 -2.63 -3.79 -15.56
C THR A 51 -1.59 -2.77 -15.10
N GLU A 52 -1.99 -1.53 -14.81
CA GLU A 52 -1.12 -0.45 -14.35
C GLU A 52 -1.78 0.34 -13.22
N VAL A 53 -1.05 0.60 -12.14
CA VAL A 53 -1.53 1.37 -10.98
C VAL A 53 -0.46 2.33 -10.50
N THR A 54 -0.82 3.54 -10.11
CA THR A 54 0.17 4.46 -9.54
C THR A 54 0.48 4.11 -8.08
N THR A 55 1.68 4.46 -7.62
CA THR A 55 2.05 4.32 -6.21
C THR A 55 1.08 5.06 -5.29
N LYS A 56 0.53 6.21 -5.73
CA LYS A 56 -0.43 6.99 -4.95
C LYS A 56 -1.75 6.23 -4.76
N GLU A 57 -2.31 5.68 -5.83
CA GLU A 57 -3.56 4.91 -5.78
C GLU A 57 -3.38 3.65 -4.94
N LEU A 58 -2.30 2.90 -5.16
CA LEU A 58 -1.99 1.69 -4.41
C LEU A 58 -1.88 1.98 -2.90
N MET A 59 -1.19 3.07 -2.54
CA MET A 59 -1.04 3.52 -1.16
C MET A 59 -2.38 3.92 -0.55
N LYS A 60 -3.23 4.65 -1.28
CA LYS A 60 -4.56 5.05 -0.81
C LYS A 60 -5.44 3.82 -0.51
N SER A 61 -5.40 2.81 -1.39
CA SER A 61 -6.11 1.55 -1.18
C SER A 61 -5.57 0.78 0.03
N ALA A 62 -4.24 0.70 0.19
CA ALA A 62 -3.62 0.06 1.36
C ALA A 62 -4.01 0.74 2.68
N LEU A 63 -3.92 2.06 2.73
CA LEU A 63 -4.30 2.86 3.89
C LEU A 63 -5.78 2.74 4.23
N SER A 64 -6.66 2.69 3.22
CA SER A 64 -8.09 2.49 3.43
C SER A 64 -8.39 1.14 4.08
N LEU A 65 -7.73 0.07 3.63
CA LEU A 65 -7.84 -1.25 4.24
C LEU A 65 -7.27 -1.26 5.66
N LEU A 66 -6.09 -0.65 5.85
CA LEU A 66 -5.44 -0.60 7.16
C LEU A 66 -6.29 0.15 8.19
N ARG A 67 -6.90 1.26 7.79
CA ARG A 67 -7.82 2.05 8.63
C ARG A 67 -9.04 1.25 9.07
N ARG A 68 -9.57 0.39 8.20
CA ARG A 68 -10.69 -0.50 8.51
C ARG A 68 -10.31 -1.57 9.53
N GLU A 69 -9.06 -2.02 9.52
CA GLU A 69 -8.56 -3.01 10.49
C GLU A 69 -8.20 -2.33 11.83
N ASN A 70 -7.51 -1.19 11.80
CA ASN A 70 -7.13 -0.42 12.99
C ASN A 70 -6.75 1.03 12.63
N GLU A 71 -7.40 2.01 13.26
CA GLU A 71 -7.10 3.43 13.07
C GLU A 71 -5.67 3.79 13.52
N GLU A 72 -5.14 3.18 14.58
CA GLU A 72 -3.78 3.43 15.08
C GLU A 72 -2.72 3.06 14.05
N TRP A 73 -2.85 1.90 13.39
CA TRP A 73 -1.91 1.48 12.34
C TRP A 73 -1.97 2.42 11.14
N TYR A 74 -3.15 2.91 10.78
CA TYR A 74 -3.27 3.95 9.77
C TYR A 74 -2.48 5.21 10.18
N GLN A 75 -2.69 5.72 11.40
CA GLN A 75 -1.98 6.91 11.90
C GLN A 75 -0.45 6.70 11.93
N ASN A 76 0.00 5.54 12.40
CA ASN A 76 1.41 5.17 12.42
C ASN A 76 2.03 5.16 11.01
N TRP A 77 1.29 4.67 10.00
CA TRP A 77 1.74 4.76 8.62
C TRP A 77 1.89 6.22 8.19
N ILE A 78 0.89 7.08 8.45
CA ILE A 78 0.95 8.50 8.08
C ILE A 78 2.17 9.19 8.71
N ILE A 79 2.42 8.93 10.00
CA ILE A 79 3.57 9.46 10.73
C ILE A 79 4.88 8.95 10.12
N PHE A 80 4.97 7.64 9.86
CA PHE A 80 6.15 7.02 9.26
C PHE A 80 6.45 7.61 7.87
N ASP A 81 5.44 7.76 7.02
CA ASP A 81 5.61 8.31 5.67
C ASP A 81 6.00 9.80 5.71
N ARG A 82 5.45 10.58 6.65
CA ARG A 82 5.83 11.97 6.86
C ARG A 82 7.26 12.11 7.38
N ALA A 83 7.64 11.34 8.40
CA ALA A 83 8.94 11.42 9.07
C ALA A 83 10.08 10.87 8.21
N VAL A 84 9.88 9.68 7.59
CA VAL A 84 10.94 8.97 6.86
C VAL A 84 11.01 9.39 5.41
N LYS A 85 9.86 9.70 4.78
CA LYS A 85 9.84 10.01 3.35
C LYS A 85 9.67 11.50 3.05
N ARG A 86 9.48 12.35 4.08
CA ARG A 86 9.19 13.80 3.94
C ARG A 86 7.99 14.09 3.02
N ARG A 87 6.99 13.20 3.03
CA ARG A 87 5.79 13.31 2.17
C ARG A 87 4.64 13.95 2.93
N LYS A 88 3.75 14.65 2.20
CA LYS A 88 2.37 14.84 2.62
C LYS A 88 1.55 13.69 2.03
N THR A 89 1.05 12.81 2.87
CA THR A 89 0.26 11.63 2.47
C THR A 89 -1.21 12.01 2.18
N GLU A 90 -1.61 13.21 2.61
CA GLU A 90 -3.00 13.69 2.61
C GLU A 90 -3.29 14.77 1.55
N ASP A 91 -2.34 15.11 0.66
CA ASP A 91 -2.55 16.06 -0.46
C ASP A 91 -2.78 15.32 -1.81
#